data_AF-A0AAX2GV45-F1
#
_entry.id   AF-A0AAX2GV45-F1
#
_cell.length_a   1.000
_cell.length_b   1.000
_cell.length_c   1.000
_cell.angle_alpha   90.00
_cell.angle_beta   90.00
_cell.angle_gamma   90.00
#
_symmetry.space_group_name_H-M   'P 1'
#
loop_
_entity.id
_entity.type
_entity.pdbx_description
1 polymer ?
#
loop_
_entity_poly.entity_id
_entity_poly.type
_entity_poly.pdbx_seq_one_letter_code
_entity_poly.pdbx_strand_id
1 'polypeptide(L)'
;MMQKLYLLILILVFMGCWQQSIAQSLGKLKDSISCKETEIEMGLIEECTIRNTTISAVYQQIRKSDKIEKAHKLLAVLPKKDTEVKVSRGGGLIAVVYHIKKQGISIEMNYEGGVTTIDLLQQGNAVLRRITYSAD
;
A
#
# COMPACT_ATOMS: atom_id res chain seq x y z
N MET A 1 22.76 -45.59 -20.57
CA MET A 1 21.34 -45.38 -20.18
C MET A 1 21.16 -44.73 -18.79
N MET A 2 22.18 -44.68 -17.91
CA MET A 2 22.01 -44.18 -16.52
C MET A 2 22.20 -42.66 -16.31
N GLN A 3 22.81 -41.93 -17.26
CA GLN A 3 23.14 -40.51 -17.08
C GLN A 3 21.94 -39.56 -17.26
N LYS A 4 20.94 -39.95 -18.06
CA LYS A 4 19.71 -39.18 -18.25
C LYS A 4 18.78 -39.21 -17.02
N LEU A 5 18.85 -40.25 -16.19
CA LEU A 5 18.03 -40.40 -15.00
C LEU A 5 18.51 -39.48 -13.86
N TYR A 6 19.82 -39.29 -13.72
CA TYR A 6 20.41 -38.39 -12.72
C TYR A 6 20.08 -36.91 -12.95
N LEU A 7 20.00 -36.49 -14.23
CA LEU A 7 19.68 -35.11 -14.58
C LEU A 7 18.22 -34.75 -14.22
N LEU A 8 17.29 -35.69 -14.42
CA LEU A 8 15.88 -35.53 -14.07
C LEU A 8 15.65 -35.43 -12.55
N ILE A 9 16.40 -36.20 -11.75
CA ILE A 9 16.31 -36.15 -10.29
C ILE A 9 16.85 -34.83 -9.74
N LEU A 10 17.96 -34.31 -10.29
CA LEU A 10 18.53 -33.02 -9.90
C LEU A 10 17.58 -31.84 -10.16
N ILE A 11 16.86 -31.84 -11.28
CA ILE A 11 15.88 -30.79 -11.62
C ILE A 11 14.68 -30.82 -10.65
N LEU A 12 14.19 -32.01 -10.29
CA LEU A 12 13.07 -32.16 -9.35
C LEU A 12 13.45 -31.73 -7.92
N VAL A 13 14.68 -32.01 -7.47
CA VAL A 13 15.18 -31.57 -6.16
C VAL A 13 15.39 -30.05 -6.12
N PHE A 14 15.89 -29.45 -7.21
CA PHE A 14 16.02 -27.99 -7.31
C PHE A 14 14.65 -27.28 -7.30
N MET A 15 13.63 -27.80 -8.00
CA MET A 15 12.28 -27.23 -7.97
C MET A 15 11.62 -27.33 -6.58
N GLY A 16 11.79 -28.45 -5.88
CA GLY A 16 11.20 -28.64 -4.54
C GLY A 16 11.77 -27.71 -3.46
N CYS A 17 13.07 -27.41 -3.52
CA CYS A 17 13.74 -26.55 -2.53
C CYS A 17 13.39 -25.05 -2.74
N TRP A 18 13.16 -24.63 -3.98
CA TRP A 18 12.72 -23.26 -4.28
C TRP A 18 11.27 -22.99 -3.86
N GLN A 19 10.39 -24.00 -3.92
CA GLN A 19 8.98 -23.87 -3.52
C GLN A 19 8.79 -23.65 -2.00
N GLN A 20 9.63 -24.25 -1.16
CA GLN A 20 9.53 -24.11 0.30
C GLN A 20 9.93 -22.71 0.82
N SER A 21 10.89 -22.06 0.17
CA SER A 21 11.36 -20.73 0.59
C SER A 21 10.32 -19.62 0.35
N ILE A 22 9.48 -19.75 -0.68
CA ILE A 22 8.46 -18.75 -1.04
C ILE A 22 7.30 -18.80 -0.04
N ALA A 23 6.82 -20.00 0.32
CA ALA A 23 5.73 -20.18 1.28
C ALA A 23 6.07 -19.61 2.67
N GLN A 24 7.31 -19.77 3.14
CA GLN A 24 7.77 -19.19 4.41
C GLN A 24 7.85 -17.66 4.37
N SER A 25 8.24 -17.07 3.23
CA SER A 25 8.28 -15.61 3.07
C SER A 25 6.87 -14.98 3.08
N LEU A 26 5.90 -15.62 2.44
CA LEU A 26 4.50 -15.18 2.40
C LEU A 26 3.81 -15.31 3.78
N GLY A 27 4.13 -16.35 4.55
CA GLY A 27 3.66 -16.51 5.93
C GLY A 27 4.13 -15.38 6.85
N LYS A 28 5.42 -15.02 6.78
CA LYS A 28 5.96 -13.89 7.55
C LYS A 28 5.39 -12.53 7.13
N LEU A 29 5.04 -12.35 5.86
CA LEU A 29 4.41 -11.12 5.37
C LEU A 29 3.00 -10.96 5.93
N LYS A 30 2.23 -12.05 6.01
CA LYS A 30 0.85 -12.06 6.53
C LYS A 30 0.78 -11.73 8.04
N ASP A 31 1.77 -12.16 8.83
CA ASP A 31 1.84 -11.82 10.27
C ASP A 31 2.26 -10.37 10.54
N SER A 32 2.80 -9.68 9.52
CA SER A 32 3.27 -8.30 9.64
C SER A 32 2.21 -7.25 9.33
N ILE A 33 1.06 -7.64 8.76
CA ILE A 33 -0.01 -6.73 8.34
C ILE A 33 -1.34 -7.22 8.91
N SER A 34 -1.99 -6.40 9.72
CA SER A 34 -3.33 -6.66 10.24
C SER A 34 -4.28 -5.57 9.76
N CYS A 35 -5.32 -5.94 9.02
CA CYS A 35 -6.28 -5.01 8.43
C CYS A 35 -7.71 -5.30 8.88
N LYS A 36 -8.51 -4.25 8.99
CA LYS A 36 -9.94 -4.28 9.25
C LYS A 36 -10.64 -3.33 8.30
N GLU A 37 -11.82 -3.75 7.87
CA GLU A 37 -12.67 -2.97 7.00
C GLU A 37 -13.95 -2.61 7.76
N THR A 38 -14.48 -1.42 7.51
CA THR A 38 -15.73 -0.96 8.12
C THR A 38 -16.50 -0.18 7.07
N GLU A 39 -17.67 -0.71 6.71
CA GLU A 39 -18.63 -0.01 5.87
C GLU A 39 -19.24 1.14 6.65
N ILE A 40 -19.36 2.29 5.98
CA ILE A 40 -20.07 3.47 6.46
C ILE A 40 -21.13 3.83 5.42
N GLU A 41 -22.12 4.64 5.78
CA GLU A 41 -23.33 4.87 4.95
C GLU A 41 -23.04 5.11 3.46
N MET A 42 -22.03 5.93 3.15
CA MET A 42 -21.63 6.27 1.78
C MET A 42 -20.14 6.01 1.52
N GLY A 43 -19.60 4.92 2.08
CA GLY A 43 -18.17 4.68 1.97
C GLY A 43 -17.62 3.45 2.67
N LEU A 44 -16.29 3.39 2.70
CA LEU A 44 -15.53 2.31 3.31
C LEU A 44 -14.32 2.88 4.04
N ILE A 45 -14.03 2.35 5.22
CA ILE A 45 -12.80 2.61 5.95
C ILE A 45 -11.98 1.33 5.99
N GLU A 46 -10.78 1.36 5.43
CA GLU A 46 -9.75 0.34 5.60
C GLU A 46 -8.73 0.82 6.63
N GLU A 47 -8.58 0.09 7.73
CA GLU A 47 -7.56 0.37 8.74
C GLU A 47 -6.58 -0.81 8.85
N CYS A 48 -5.29 -0.53 8.62
CA CYS A 48 -4.22 -1.51 8.68
C CYS A 48 -3.11 -1.09 9.63
N THR A 49 -2.65 -2.00 10.49
CA THR A 49 -1.37 -1.89 11.19
C THR A 49 -0.32 -2.68 10.43
N ILE A 50 0.73 -2.01 9.95
CA ILE A 50 1.83 -2.60 9.20
C ILE A 50 3.08 -2.53 10.06
N ARG A 51 3.63 -3.67 10.47
CA ARG A 51 4.81 -3.76 11.36
C ARG A 51 6.12 -3.72 10.59
N ASN A 52 7.19 -3.34 11.29
CA ASN A 52 8.57 -3.28 10.80
C ASN A 52 8.71 -2.43 9.52
N THR A 53 8.05 -1.27 9.50
CA THR A 53 8.03 -0.39 8.34
C THR A 53 8.07 1.09 8.74
N THR A 54 8.16 1.95 7.73
CA THR A 54 8.14 3.40 7.87
C THR A 54 7.04 4.01 7.03
N ILE A 55 6.58 5.20 7.40
CA ILE A 55 5.61 5.97 6.59
C ILE A 55 6.07 6.08 5.14
N SER A 56 7.36 6.36 4.91
CA SER A 56 7.90 6.49 3.55
C SER A 56 7.73 5.20 2.74
N ALA A 57 8.03 4.05 3.33
CA ALA A 57 7.86 2.76 2.66
C ALA A 57 6.39 2.45 2.36
N VAL A 58 5.48 2.67 3.32
CA VAL A 58 4.03 2.49 3.13
C VAL A 58 3.50 3.43 2.06
N TYR A 59 3.93 4.69 2.05
CA TYR A 59 3.57 5.66 1.03
C TYR A 59 4.01 5.22 -0.37
N GLN A 60 5.24 4.70 -0.52
CA GLN A 60 5.69 4.19 -1.81
C GLN A 60 4.89 2.97 -2.28
N GLN A 61 4.38 2.14 -1.37
CA GLN A 61 3.47 1.05 -1.72
C GLN A 61 2.12 1.59 -2.20
N ILE A 62 1.55 2.58 -1.48
CA ILE A 62 0.29 3.25 -1.85
C ILE A 62 0.38 3.83 -3.26
N ARG A 63 1.47 4.55 -3.60
CA ARG A 63 1.68 5.12 -4.93
C ARG A 63 1.66 4.10 -6.08
N LYS A 64 1.99 2.85 -5.76
CA LYS A 64 2.03 1.73 -6.71
C LYS A 64 0.76 0.87 -6.67
N SER A 65 -0.15 1.16 -5.74
CA SER A 65 -1.40 0.43 -5.57
C SER A 65 -2.32 0.69 -6.76
N ASP A 66 -2.88 -0.38 -7.30
CA ASP A 66 -3.98 -0.36 -8.27
C ASP A 66 -5.36 -0.24 -7.58
N LYS A 67 -5.43 -0.54 -6.28
CA LYS A 67 -6.68 -0.44 -5.49
C LYS A 67 -7.13 0.98 -5.20
N ILE A 68 -6.20 1.93 -5.18
CA ILE A 68 -6.51 3.34 -4.93
C ILE A 68 -6.50 4.03 -6.28
N GLU A 69 -7.65 4.56 -6.66
CA GLU A 69 -7.80 5.25 -7.93
C GLU A 69 -6.71 6.33 -8.08
N LYS A 70 -6.00 6.33 -9.21
CA LYS A 70 -4.98 7.34 -9.54
C LYS A 70 -3.89 7.56 -8.48
N ALA A 71 -3.58 6.56 -7.64
CA ALA A 71 -2.50 6.68 -6.66
C ALA A 71 -1.13 7.04 -7.28
N HIS A 72 -0.91 6.68 -8.56
CA HIS A 72 0.28 7.07 -9.31
C HIS A 72 0.45 8.59 -9.52
N LYS A 73 -0.61 9.39 -9.32
CA LYS A 73 -0.58 10.86 -9.39
C LYS A 73 -0.10 11.53 -8.09
N LEU A 74 0.03 10.77 -7.00
CA LEU A 74 0.67 11.23 -5.78
C LEU A 74 2.14 11.60 -6.04
N LEU A 75 2.64 12.62 -5.32
CA LEU A 75 4.02 13.09 -5.40
C LEU A 75 5.02 11.94 -5.25
N ALA A 76 6.15 12.01 -5.97
CA ALA A 76 7.16 10.96 -5.89
C ALA A 76 7.71 10.75 -4.47
N VAL A 77 7.79 11.83 -3.72
CA VAL A 77 8.29 11.90 -2.35
C VAL A 77 7.30 12.72 -1.52
N LEU A 78 7.11 12.35 -0.26
CA LEU A 78 6.29 13.11 0.68
C LEU A 78 6.83 14.53 0.83
N PRO A 79 5.96 15.56 0.77
CA PRO A 79 6.39 16.93 0.98
C PRO A 79 6.79 17.15 2.45
N LYS A 80 7.63 18.15 2.72
CA LYS A 80 8.08 18.50 4.08
C LYS A 80 7.13 19.46 4.82
N LYS A 81 6.19 20.05 4.10
CA LYS A 81 5.19 21.01 4.58
C LYS A 81 3.88 20.77 3.86
N ASP A 82 2.81 21.33 4.41
CA ASP A 82 1.50 21.27 3.78
C ASP A 82 1.59 21.76 2.33
N THR A 83 0.99 20.99 1.44
CA THR A 83 1.11 21.19 0.00
C THR A 83 -0.18 20.79 -0.68
N GLU A 84 -0.67 21.62 -1.58
CA GLU A 84 -1.75 21.28 -2.51
C GLU A 84 -1.18 21.11 -3.91
N VAL A 85 -1.56 20.04 -4.59
CA VAL A 85 -1.21 19.78 -5.98
C VAL A 85 -2.50 19.68 -6.77
N LYS A 86 -2.78 20.70 -7.60
CA LYS A 86 -3.88 20.65 -8.55
C LYS A 86 -3.54 19.72 -9.70
N VAL A 87 -4.47 18.83 -10.03
CA VAL A 87 -4.34 17.90 -11.15
C VAL A 87 -5.05 18.54 -12.35
N SER A 88 -4.36 18.64 -13.48
CA SER A 88 -4.94 19.24 -14.70
C SER A 88 -6.21 18.51 -15.13
N ARG A 89 -7.17 19.26 -15.69
CA ARG A 89 -8.50 18.77 -16.08
C ARG A 89 -8.41 17.54 -16.99
N GLY A 90 -9.25 16.53 -16.71
CA GLY A 90 -9.46 15.39 -17.62
C GLY A 90 -9.35 13.99 -16.99
N GLY A 91 -10.04 13.72 -15.87
CA GLY A 91 -10.25 12.32 -15.48
C GLY A 91 -10.77 12.07 -14.06
N GLY A 92 -11.51 12.97 -13.42
CA GLY A 92 -12.10 12.70 -12.10
C GLY A 92 -11.29 13.23 -10.91
N LEU A 93 -9.99 12.91 -10.77
CA LEU A 93 -9.15 13.51 -9.71
C LEU A 93 -8.87 15.00 -9.99
N ILE A 94 -9.27 15.87 -9.07
CA ILE A 94 -9.18 17.34 -9.13
C ILE A 94 -7.90 17.84 -8.46
N ALA A 95 -7.61 17.36 -7.25
CA ALA A 95 -6.49 17.85 -6.45
C ALA A 95 -6.03 16.80 -5.44
N VAL A 96 -4.77 16.91 -5.01
CA VAL A 96 -4.24 16.18 -3.87
C VAL A 96 -3.74 17.16 -2.84
N VAL A 97 -4.25 17.08 -1.61
CA VAL A 97 -3.83 17.91 -0.48
C VAL A 97 -3.06 17.07 0.51
N TYR A 98 -1.89 17.55 0.91
CA TYR A 98 -1.01 16.91 1.89
C TYR A 98 -1.00 17.74 3.16
N HIS A 99 -1.36 17.13 4.29
CA HIS A 99 -1.32 17.73 5.61
C HIS A 99 -0.27 17.04 6.48
N ILE A 100 0.85 17.72 6.72
CA ILE A 100 1.96 17.19 7.49
C ILE A 100 1.65 17.34 8.98
N LYS A 101 1.67 16.22 9.70
CA LYS A 101 1.43 16.14 11.15
C LYS A 101 2.75 15.78 11.85
N LYS A 102 2.85 16.07 13.15
CA LYS A 102 4.08 15.81 13.95
C LYS A 102 4.58 14.36 13.87
N GLN A 103 3.67 13.39 13.74
CA GLN A 103 3.97 11.95 13.73
C GLN A 103 3.43 11.24 12.49
N GLY A 104 2.97 11.98 11.48
CA GLY A 104 2.20 11.40 10.40
C GLY A 104 1.90 12.35 9.25
N ILE A 105 1.04 11.88 8.36
CA ILE A 105 0.53 12.67 7.25
C ILE A 105 -0.93 12.28 6.98
N SER A 106 -1.75 13.26 6.63
CA SER A 106 -3.04 13.03 5.98
C SER A 106 -2.94 13.46 4.53
N ILE A 107 -3.50 12.67 3.61
CA ILE A 107 -3.49 12.95 2.19
C ILE A 107 -4.93 12.85 1.70
N GLU A 108 -5.47 13.95 1.19
CA GLU A 108 -6.80 14.00 0.61
C GLU A 108 -6.68 13.99 -0.91
N MET A 109 -7.21 12.94 -1.53
CA MET A 109 -7.37 12.84 -2.97
C MET A 109 -8.81 13.26 -3.30
N ASN A 110 -8.97 14.46 -3.85
CA ASN A 110 -10.25 15.07 -4.15
C ASN A 110 -10.68 14.74 -5.57
N TYR A 111 -11.80 14.05 -5.71
CA TYR A 111 -12.40 13.67 -6.99
C TYR A 111 -13.68 14.47 -7.25
N GLU A 112 -14.16 14.46 -8.50
CA GLU A 112 -15.41 15.11 -8.90
C GLU A 112 -16.65 14.59 -8.17
N GLY A 113 -16.62 13.38 -7.60
CA GLY A 113 -17.76 12.76 -6.91
C GLY A 113 -17.42 12.19 -5.53
N GLY A 114 -16.36 12.67 -4.88
CA GLY A 114 -15.99 12.20 -3.55
C GLY A 114 -14.53 12.45 -3.18
N VAL A 115 -14.15 11.95 -2.01
CA VAL A 115 -12.80 12.11 -1.46
C VAL A 115 -12.28 10.76 -0.97
N THR A 116 -11.03 10.46 -1.32
CA THR A 116 -10.27 9.41 -0.64
C THR A 116 -9.26 10.04 0.30
N THR A 117 -9.37 9.74 1.59
CA THR A 117 -8.43 10.24 2.61
C THR A 117 -7.50 9.12 3.03
N ILE A 118 -6.20 9.39 3.03
CA ILE A 118 -5.15 8.46 3.45
C ILE A 118 -4.43 9.06 4.65
N ASP A 119 -4.64 8.49 5.83
CA ASP A 119 -3.89 8.83 7.05
C ASP A 119 -2.79 7.79 7.30
N LEU A 120 -1.57 8.27 7.46
CA LEU A 120 -0.41 7.48 7.87
C LEU A 120 0.14 8.02 9.18
N LEU A 121 0.20 7.16 10.20
CA LEU A 121 0.74 7.50 11.53
C LEU A 121 1.86 6.52 11.89
N GLN A 122 3.03 7.05 12.24
CA GLN A 122 4.15 6.24 12.70
C GLN A 122 3.94 5.91 14.19
N GLN A 123 3.94 4.62 14.52
CA GLN A 123 3.80 4.09 15.87
C GLN A 123 4.99 3.16 16.18
N GLY A 124 6.08 3.74 16.67
CA GLY A 124 7.32 2.99 16.88
C GLY A 124 7.84 2.41 15.56
N ASN A 125 8.01 1.08 15.51
CA ASN A 125 8.43 0.35 14.30
C ASN A 125 7.27 -0.05 13.38
N ALA A 126 6.04 0.40 13.66
CA ALA A 126 4.86 0.13 12.85
C ALA A 126 4.27 1.41 12.26
N VAL A 127 3.47 1.25 11.21
CA VAL A 127 2.66 2.32 10.62
C VAL A 127 1.20 1.91 10.70
N LEU A 128 0.39 2.78 11.31
CA LEU A 128 -1.06 2.72 11.18
C LEU A 128 -1.42 3.45 9.88
N ARG A 129 -2.04 2.72 8.96
CA ARG A 129 -2.60 3.25 7.71
C ARG A 129 -4.11 3.19 7.81
N ARG A 130 -4.78 4.31 7.61
CA ARG A 130 -6.23 4.37 7.42
C ARG A 130 -6.53 4.96 6.06
N ILE A 131 -7.35 4.28 5.27
CA ILE A 131 -7.86 4.79 3.99
C ILE A 131 -9.37 4.88 4.12
N THR A 132 -9.91 6.07 3.94
CA THR A 132 -11.35 6.32 3.92
C THR A 132 -11.76 6.67 2.50
N TYR A 133 -12.65 5.89 1.92
CA TYR A 133 -13.32 6.19 0.67
C TYR A 133 -14.68 6.77 1.00
N SER A 134 -14.93 8.03 0.65
CA SER A 134 -16.21 8.70 0.84
C SER A 134 -16.71 9.19 -0.50
N ALA A 135 -17.91 8.76 -0.89
CA ALA A 135 -18.68 9.44 -1.92
C ALA A 135 -19.39 10.67 -1.32
N ASP A 136 -19.58 11.70 -2.13
CA ASP A 136 -20.49 12.83 -1.83
C ASP A 136 -21.87 12.56 -2.48
#